data_AF-A0A972ZUD0-F1
#
_entry.id   AF-A0A972ZUD0-F1
#
_cell.length_a   1.000
_cell.length_b   1.000
_cell.length_c   1.000
_cell.angle_alpha   90.00
_cell.angle_beta   90.00
_cell.angle_gamma   90.00
#
_symmetry.space_group_name_H-M   'P 1'
#
loop_
_entity.id
_entity.type
_entity.pdbx_description
1 polymer ?
#
loop_
_entity_poly.entity_id
_entity_poly.type
_entity_poly.pdbx_seq_one_letter_code
_entity_poly.pdbx_strand_id
1 'polypeptide(L)'
;MMFDRLICANGGNPDEKLIGHKDGALAAKLENSPRWKELSLNHLEGRIASFFTYGDEGGDELDNDGRPLILKHKEYFDPEKEEEVSANLEAYKPIIWQCRYSGIEVPEHLIKQVDFGQGGKYSNNQIEQLKEDKEVLSEFDQWVDEVATFLRKKGKVLPSKYPVPLRKPDSQMHPFLRQLQLLMRTVIGNLWIHSLGYFVSRYYAKKLRLVKK
;
A
#
# COMPACT_ATOMS: atom_id res chain seq x y z
N MET A 1 -7.12 -2.17 -3.00
CA MET A 1 -6.40 -1.22 -2.12
C MET A 1 -6.71 0.18 -2.61
N MET A 2 -7.27 1.07 -1.77
CA MET A 2 -7.51 2.46 -2.18
C MET A 2 -6.28 3.28 -1.78
N PHE A 3 -5.48 3.67 -2.77
CA PHE A 3 -4.41 4.65 -2.56
C PHE A 3 -5.03 6.04 -2.56
N ASP A 4 -5.13 6.68 -1.39
CA ASP A 4 -5.32 8.13 -1.33
C ASP A 4 -4.05 8.84 -1.82
N ARG A 5 -4.19 10.11 -2.15
CA ARG A 5 -3.11 10.97 -2.63
C ARG A 5 -1.92 10.90 -1.66
N LEU A 6 -0.69 10.73 -2.17
CA LEU A 6 0.53 10.79 -1.37
C LEU A 6 0.87 12.23 -0.95
N ILE A 7 -0.12 13.03 -0.54
CA ILE A 7 0.02 14.46 -0.23
C ILE A 7 1.09 14.69 0.83
N CYS A 8 1.14 13.83 1.84
CA CYS A 8 2.17 13.95 2.87
C CYS A 8 3.57 13.79 2.26
N ALA A 9 3.76 12.89 1.30
CA ALA A 9 5.05 12.66 0.65
C ALA A 9 5.51 13.85 -0.22
N ASN A 10 4.56 14.60 -0.78
CA ASN A 10 4.76 15.75 -1.67
C ASN A 10 5.27 17.03 -0.97
N GLY A 11 5.64 16.92 0.31
CA GLY A 11 6.00 18.04 1.17
C GLY A 11 4.82 18.51 2.03
N GLY A 12 5.05 19.59 2.77
CA GLY A 12 4.06 20.19 3.66
C GLY A 12 4.69 20.82 4.89
N ASN A 13 3.88 20.99 5.94
CA ASN A 13 4.37 21.52 7.21
C ASN A 13 4.97 20.40 8.08
N PRO A 14 6.30 20.40 8.34
CA PRO A 14 6.93 19.41 9.21
C PRO A 14 6.75 19.70 10.70
N ASP A 15 6.29 20.91 11.08
CA ASP A 15 6.13 21.35 12.47
C ASP A 15 4.66 21.66 12.77
N GLU A 16 3.96 20.68 13.34
CA GLU A 16 2.54 20.79 13.68
C GLU A 16 2.22 21.96 14.62
N LYS A 17 3.20 22.47 15.38
CA LYS A 17 3.00 23.60 16.30
C LYS A 17 2.69 24.91 15.56
N LEU A 18 3.15 25.05 14.32
CA LEU A 18 2.88 26.22 13.49
C LEU A 18 1.40 26.34 13.07
N ILE A 19 0.63 25.25 13.19
CA ILE A 19 -0.77 25.17 12.75
C ILE A 19 -1.71 24.71 13.87
N GLY A 20 -1.28 24.76 15.13
CA GLY A 20 -2.11 24.30 16.25
C GLY A 20 -2.56 22.83 16.08
N HIS A 21 -1.66 21.97 15.60
CA HIS A 21 -1.91 20.57 15.23
C HIS A 21 -2.80 20.35 14.00
N LYS A 22 -4.07 20.78 14.06
CA LYS A 22 -5.09 20.51 13.02
C LYS A 22 -5.97 21.72 12.69
N ASP A 23 -5.50 22.94 12.97
CA ASP A 23 -6.23 24.14 12.60
C ASP A 23 -6.09 24.40 11.09
N GLY A 24 -7.19 24.21 10.35
CA GLY A 24 -7.21 24.39 8.90
C GLY A 24 -7.01 25.84 8.45
N ALA A 25 -7.43 26.83 9.24
CA ALA A 25 -7.26 28.24 8.91
C ALA A 25 -5.79 28.67 9.07
N LEU A 26 -5.12 28.19 10.12
CA LEU A 26 -3.68 28.40 10.30
C LEU A 26 -2.86 27.67 9.23
N ALA A 27 -3.25 26.46 8.84
CA ALA A 27 -2.62 25.73 7.76
C ALA A 27 -2.70 26.49 6.43
N ALA A 28 -3.89 26.96 6.05
CA ALA A 28 -4.08 27.75 4.82
C ALA A 28 -3.28 29.07 4.85
N LYS A 29 -3.21 29.74 6.01
CA LYS A 29 -2.40 30.96 6.18
C LYS A 29 -0.90 30.66 6.02
N LEU A 30 -0.42 29.55 6.58
CA LEU A 30 0.97 29.13 6.48
C LEU A 30 1.35 28.78 5.03
N GLU A 31 0.48 28.08 4.31
CA GLU A 31 0.67 27.69 2.90
C GLU A 31 0.83 28.92 1.97
N ASN A 32 0.06 29.99 2.22
CA ASN A 32 0.13 31.23 1.46
C ASN A 32 1.29 32.16 1.89
N SER A 33 2.10 31.77 2.86
CA SER A 33 3.21 32.59 3.36
C SER A 33 4.52 32.33 2.59
N PRO A 34 5.44 33.30 2.51
CA PRO A 34 6.77 33.08 1.92
C PRO A 34 7.55 31.93 2.58
N ARG A 35 7.32 31.71 3.88
CA ARG A 35 7.96 30.65 4.68
C ARG A 35 7.59 29.24 4.19
N TRP A 36 6.47 29.08 3.47
CA TRP A 36 6.06 27.79 2.92
C TRP A 36 7.12 27.16 2.02
N LYS A 37 7.82 27.96 1.19
CA LYS A 37 8.88 27.49 0.29
C LYS A 37 10.04 26.83 1.03
N GLU A 38 10.31 27.25 2.26
CA GLU A 38 11.40 26.71 3.09
C GLU A 38 10.98 25.49 3.92
N LEU A 39 9.68 25.33 4.15
CA LEU A 39 9.09 24.26 4.96
C LEU A 39 8.65 23.07 4.12
N SER A 40 7.96 23.34 3.01
CA SER A 40 7.35 22.35 2.14
C SER A 40 8.38 21.70 1.21
N LEU A 41 9.25 20.90 1.82
CA LEU A 41 10.27 20.12 1.14
C LEU A 41 9.82 18.67 0.98
N ASN A 42 10.18 18.05 -0.14
CA ASN A 42 10.02 16.61 -0.32
C ASN A 42 10.87 15.87 0.73
N HIS A 43 10.21 15.20 1.67
CA HIS A 43 10.91 14.49 2.74
C HIS A 43 11.23 13.03 2.38
N LEU A 44 10.72 12.55 1.24
CA LEU A 44 11.00 11.25 0.66
C LEU A 44 11.88 11.34 -0.60
N GLU A 45 12.45 12.52 -0.88
CA GLU A 45 13.36 12.76 -2.00
C GLU A 45 14.50 11.72 -2.06
N GLY A 46 14.75 11.19 -3.24
CA GLY A 46 15.78 10.20 -3.51
C GLY A 46 15.48 8.80 -2.94
N ARG A 47 14.33 8.57 -2.30
CA ARG A 47 13.89 7.21 -1.94
C ARG A 47 13.43 6.46 -3.18
N ILE A 48 13.28 5.14 -3.07
CA ILE A 48 12.87 4.28 -4.17
C ILE A 48 11.51 3.66 -3.84
N ALA A 49 10.68 3.52 -4.88
CA ALA A 49 9.55 2.61 -4.88
C ALA A 49 9.69 1.60 -6.03
N SER A 50 9.30 0.36 -5.76
CA SER A 50 9.20 -0.74 -6.72
C SER A 50 7.85 -1.42 -6.53
N PHE A 51 7.34 -2.05 -7.59
CA PHE A 51 6.02 -2.68 -7.58
C PHE A 51 6.13 -4.11 -8.10
N PHE A 52 5.56 -5.04 -7.35
CA PHE A 52 5.38 -6.41 -7.76
C PHE A 52 3.89 -6.75 -7.63
N THR A 53 3.23 -7.04 -8.75
CA THR A 53 1.89 -7.63 -8.77
C THR A 53 1.96 -9.08 -9.14
N TYR A 54 1.04 -9.84 -8.58
CA TYR A 54 0.70 -11.15 -9.09
C TYR A 54 -0.80 -11.22 -9.34
N GLY A 55 -1.18 -11.92 -10.40
CA GLY A 55 -2.57 -12.07 -10.83
C GLY A 55 -2.95 -13.52 -11.04
N ASP A 56 -4.25 -13.74 -11.14
CA ASP A 56 -4.87 -15.00 -11.54
C ASP A 56 -5.61 -14.74 -12.87
N GLU A 57 -5.26 -15.48 -13.92
CA GLU A 57 -5.88 -15.34 -15.24
C GLU A 57 -7.25 -16.03 -15.36
N GLY A 58 -7.80 -16.51 -14.25
CA GLY A 58 -9.13 -17.15 -14.23
C GLY A 58 -9.08 -18.65 -14.53
N GLY A 59 -7.90 -19.27 -14.47
CA GLY A 59 -7.75 -20.72 -14.50
C GLY A 59 -8.44 -21.41 -15.67
N ASP A 60 -9.29 -22.40 -15.37
CA ASP A 60 -10.14 -23.10 -16.35
C ASP A 60 -11.59 -22.57 -16.41
N GLU A 61 -11.82 -21.34 -15.94
CA GLU A 61 -13.14 -20.73 -15.80
C GLU A 61 -13.49 -19.77 -16.95
N LEU A 62 -12.70 -19.73 -18.02
CA LEU A 62 -12.96 -18.96 -19.23
C LEU A 62 -13.74 -19.80 -20.26
N ASP A 63 -14.61 -19.16 -21.03
CA ASP A 63 -15.24 -19.75 -22.20
C ASP A 63 -14.30 -19.72 -23.43
N ASN A 64 -14.76 -20.29 -24.54
CA ASN A 64 -13.98 -20.35 -25.79
C ASN A 64 -13.67 -18.97 -26.38
N ASP A 65 -14.40 -17.93 -25.97
CA ASP A 65 -14.19 -16.55 -26.40
C ASP A 65 -13.29 -15.79 -25.40
N GLY A 66 -12.72 -16.46 -24.40
CA GLY A 66 -11.86 -15.86 -23.38
C GLY A 66 -12.59 -15.09 -22.28
N ARG A 67 -13.91 -15.25 -22.15
CA ARG A 67 -14.71 -14.54 -21.13
C ARG A 67 -15.01 -15.46 -19.93
N PRO A 68 -15.00 -14.95 -18.69
CA PRO A 68 -15.34 -15.78 -17.53
C PRO A 68 -16.75 -16.36 -17.61
N LEU A 69 -16.86 -17.68 -17.42
CA LEU A 69 -18.10 -18.46 -17.51
C LEU A 69 -19.17 -17.97 -16.53
N ILE A 70 -18.76 -17.47 -15.36
CA ILE A 70 -19.65 -17.01 -14.29
C ILE A 70 -20.31 -15.66 -14.58
N LEU A 71 -19.79 -14.88 -15.52
CA LEU A 71 -20.30 -13.54 -15.81
C LEU A 71 -21.68 -13.61 -16.46
N LYS A 72 -22.65 -12.93 -15.83
CA LYS A 72 -23.99 -12.70 -16.40
C LYS A 72 -24.02 -11.55 -17.40
N HIS A 73 -23.18 -10.54 -17.18
CA HIS A 73 -23.06 -9.34 -18.00
C HIS A 73 -21.75 -9.37 -18.79
N LYS A 74 -21.68 -10.24 -19.80
CA LYS A 74 -20.46 -10.47 -20.60
C LYS A 74 -20.03 -9.23 -21.39
N GLU A 75 -20.94 -8.30 -21.64
CA GLU A 75 -20.70 -7.04 -22.34
C GLU A 75 -19.71 -6.09 -21.63
N TYR A 76 -19.48 -6.29 -20.33
CA TYR A 76 -18.49 -5.53 -19.55
C TYR A 76 -17.08 -6.16 -19.60
N PHE A 77 -16.93 -7.33 -20.23
CA PHE A 77 -15.66 -8.04 -20.29
C PHE A 77 -15.28 -8.26 -21.75
N ASP A 78 -14.30 -7.48 -22.20
CA ASP A 78 -13.78 -7.53 -23.56
C ASP A 78 -12.33 -8.04 -23.50
N PRO A 79 -12.06 -9.32 -23.84
CA PRO A 79 -10.76 -9.94 -23.65
C PRO A 79 -9.60 -9.13 -24.22
N GLU A 80 -9.78 -8.53 -25.40
CA GLU A 80 -8.74 -7.69 -26.03
C GLU A 80 -8.44 -6.44 -25.20
N LYS A 81 -9.46 -5.81 -24.59
CA LYS A 81 -9.25 -4.64 -23.71
C LYS A 81 -8.72 -5.03 -22.33
N GLU A 82 -9.11 -6.19 -21.81
CA GLU A 82 -8.61 -6.65 -20.51
C GLU A 82 -7.11 -6.95 -20.57
N GLU A 83 -6.60 -7.45 -21.69
CA GLU A 83 -5.16 -7.63 -21.91
C GLU A 83 -4.39 -6.29 -21.92
N GLU A 84 -4.98 -5.23 -22.49
CA GLU A 84 -4.41 -3.87 -22.44
C GLU A 84 -4.35 -3.29 -21.02
N VAL A 85 -5.30 -3.67 -20.16
CA VAL A 85 -5.39 -3.20 -18.76
C VAL A 85 -4.49 -4.03 -17.85
N SER A 86 -4.39 -5.35 -18.08
CA SER A 86 -3.60 -6.26 -17.25
C SER A 86 -2.11 -6.10 -17.50
N ALA A 87 -1.70 -5.75 -18.71
CA ALA A 87 -0.32 -5.49 -19.02
C ALA A 87 0.06 -4.04 -18.69
N ASN A 88 1.09 -3.87 -17.84
CA ASN A 88 2.02 -2.72 -17.84
C ASN A 88 1.91 -1.68 -16.72
N LEU A 89 3.01 -0.90 -16.65
CA LEU A 89 3.19 0.43 -16.05
C LEU A 89 1.94 1.33 -16.03
N GLU A 90 1.05 1.17 -17.02
CA GLU A 90 -0.22 1.88 -17.15
C GLU A 90 -1.10 1.76 -15.91
N ALA A 91 -1.24 0.55 -15.35
CA ALA A 91 -2.02 0.30 -14.14
C ALA A 91 -1.50 1.10 -12.94
N TYR A 92 -0.20 1.41 -12.94
CA TYR A 92 0.46 2.14 -11.86
C TYR A 92 0.63 3.63 -12.11
N LYS A 93 0.28 4.15 -13.31
CA LYS A 93 0.55 5.54 -13.70
C LYS A 93 0.20 6.58 -12.63
N PRO A 94 -0.99 6.57 -12.01
CA PRO A 94 -1.32 7.57 -11.00
C PRO A 94 -0.41 7.52 -9.78
N ILE A 95 -0.01 6.32 -9.36
CA ILE A 95 0.86 6.11 -8.19
C ILE A 95 2.30 6.48 -8.56
N ILE A 96 2.79 6.03 -9.72
CA ILE A 96 4.13 6.40 -10.24
C ILE A 96 4.25 7.92 -10.34
N TRP A 97 3.23 8.58 -10.87
CA TRP A 97 3.18 10.04 -10.94
C TRP A 97 3.31 10.67 -9.57
N GLN A 98 2.52 10.23 -8.58
CA GLN A 98 2.59 10.76 -7.22
C GLN A 98 3.96 10.52 -6.57
N CYS A 99 4.53 9.32 -6.74
CA CYS A 99 5.87 9.02 -6.25
C CYS A 99 6.92 9.97 -6.86
N ARG A 100 6.94 10.09 -8.19
CA ARG A 100 7.90 10.96 -8.90
C ARG A 100 7.70 12.44 -8.53
N TYR A 101 6.47 12.87 -8.32
CA TYR A 101 6.16 14.22 -7.83
C TYR A 101 6.73 14.47 -6.40
N SER A 102 6.76 13.44 -5.54
CA SER A 102 7.41 13.49 -4.22
C SER A 102 8.95 13.34 -4.26
N GLY A 103 9.56 13.26 -5.44
CA GLY A 103 10.98 12.94 -5.58
C GLY A 103 11.35 11.50 -5.24
N ILE A 104 10.36 10.60 -5.18
CA ILE A 104 10.59 9.16 -5.05
C ILE A 104 10.90 8.61 -6.44
N GLU A 105 12.05 7.96 -6.57
CA GLU A 105 12.49 7.32 -7.79
C GLU A 105 11.72 6.01 -8.00
N VAL A 106 11.16 5.86 -9.20
CA VAL A 106 10.44 4.64 -9.60
C VAL A 106 11.07 4.12 -10.90
N PRO A 107 12.08 3.25 -10.80
CA PRO A 107 12.73 2.65 -11.95
C PRO A 107 11.78 1.65 -12.62
N GLU A 108 11.55 1.83 -13.92
CA GLU A 108 10.54 1.06 -14.66
C GLU A 108 10.86 -0.44 -14.70
N HIS A 109 12.14 -0.80 -14.78
CA HIS A 109 12.60 -2.19 -14.71
C HIS A 109 12.36 -2.87 -13.35
N LEU A 110 12.02 -2.13 -12.29
CA LEU A 110 11.65 -2.70 -10.98
C LEU A 110 10.14 -2.83 -10.79
N ILE A 111 9.38 -2.65 -11.88
CA ILE A 111 7.95 -2.88 -11.94
C ILE A 111 7.73 -4.20 -12.66
N LYS A 112 7.13 -5.16 -11.93
CA LYS A 112 6.95 -6.51 -12.44
C LYS A 112 5.55 -7.01 -12.13
N GLN A 113 4.97 -7.68 -13.12
CA GLN A 113 3.75 -8.46 -12.97
C GLN A 113 4.04 -9.89 -13.34
N VAL A 114 3.50 -10.82 -12.56
CA VAL A 114 3.58 -12.26 -12.81
C VAL A 114 2.18 -12.84 -12.69
N ASP A 115 1.65 -13.37 -13.77
CA ASP A 115 0.36 -14.06 -13.78
C ASP A 115 0.60 -15.57 -13.76
N PHE A 116 -0.23 -16.31 -13.01
CA PHE A 116 -0.08 -17.75 -12.87
C PHE A 116 -1.42 -18.47 -12.71
N GLY A 117 -1.37 -19.80 -12.79
CA GLY A 117 -2.55 -20.63 -12.55
C GLY A 117 -3.47 -20.81 -13.76
N GLN A 118 -3.03 -20.42 -14.96
CA GLN A 118 -3.75 -20.57 -16.22
C GLN A 118 -4.13 -22.04 -16.49
N GLY A 119 -5.40 -22.28 -16.84
CA GLY A 119 -5.92 -23.64 -17.08
C GLY A 119 -6.03 -24.53 -15.84
N GLY A 120 -5.67 -24.03 -14.65
CA GLY A 120 -5.75 -24.73 -13.38
C GLY A 120 -7.03 -24.43 -12.60
N LYS A 121 -7.34 -25.27 -11.61
CA LYS A 121 -8.40 -24.96 -10.63
C LYS A 121 -7.90 -23.92 -9.65
N TYR A 122 -8.74 -22.95 -9.30
CA TYR A 122 -8.44 -21.92 -8.29
C TYR A 122 -7.94 -22.48 -6.95
N SER A 123 -8.48 -23.62 -6.51
CA SER A 123 -8.02 -24.31 -5.28
C SER A 123 -6.54 -24.71 -5.31
N ASN A 124 -5.97 -24.83 -6.51
CA ASN A 124 -4.58 -25.20 -6.74
C ASN A 124 -3.68 -23.97 -6.91
N ASN A 125 -4.23 -22.76 -6.84
CA ASN A 125 -3.50 -21.48 -6.93
C ASN A 125 -3.40 -20.79 -5.55
N GLN A 126 -3.62 -21.53 -4.46
CA GLN A 126 -3.51 -21.00 -3.10
C GLN A 126 -2.08 -21.07 -2.56
N ILE A 127 -1.83 -20.39 -1.44
CA ILE A 127 -0.50 -20.23 -0.83
C ILE A 127 0.26 -21.55 -0.67
N GLU A 128 -0.43 -22.65 -0.33
CA GLU A 128 0.25 -23.94 -0.13
C GLU A 128 0.76 -24.53 -1.44
N GLN A 129 0.00 -24.42 -2.53
CA GLN A 129 0.39 -24.89 -3.86
C GLN A 129 1.35 -23.92 -4.56
N LEU A 130 1.24 -22.62 -4.29
CA LEU A 130 2.20 -21.61 -4.78
C LEU A 130 3.64 -21.89 -4.29
N LYS A 131 3.80 -22.54 -3.13
CA LYS A 131 5.13 -22.99 -2.65
C LYS A 131 5.78 -24.02 -3.59
N GLU A 132 4.97 -24.74 -4.35
CA GLU A 132 5.41 -25.76 -5.29
C GLU A 132 5.64 -25.19 -6.69
N ASP A 133 5.07 -24.01 -6.98
CA ASP A 133 5.29 -23.27 -8.22
C ASP A 133 6.64 -22.54 -8.20
N LYS A 134 7.67 -23.28 -8.62
CA LYS A 134 9.05 -22.79 -8.64
C LYS A 134 9.27 -21.65 -9.63
N GLU A 135 8.44 -21.54 -10.66
CA GLU A 135 8.59 -20.51 -11.68
C GLU A 135 8.18 -19.15 -11.11
N VAL A 136 6.97 -19.06 -10.54
CA VAL A 136 6.49 -17.82 -9.92
C VAL A 136 7.38 -17.37 -8.76
N LEU A 137 7.84 -18.32 -7.94
CA LEU A 137 8.77 -18.01 -6.85
C LEU A 137 10.13 -17.51 -7.37
N SER A 138 10.65 -18.10 -8.44
CA SER A 138 11.88 -17.66 -9.08
C SER A 138 11.75 -16.25 -9.66
N GLU A 139 10.59 -15.91 -10.26
CA GLU A 139 10.32 -14.57 -10.76
C GLU A 139 10.29 -13.52 -9.65
N PHE A 140 9.74 -13.87 -8.48
CA PHE A 140 9.77 -13.01 -7.29
C PHE A 140 11.18 -12.85 -6.71
N ASP A 141 11.92 -13.96 -6.58
CA ASP A 141 13.30 -13.94 -6.07
C ASP A 141 14.21 -13.09 -6.97
N GLN A 142 14.09 -13.23 -8.29
CA GLN A 142 14.80 -12.38 -9.25
C GLN A 142 14.47 -10.90 -9.05
N TRP A 143 13.18 -10.55 -8.90
CA TRP A 143 12.79 -9.17 -8.65
C TRP A 143 13.36 -8.63 -7.35
N VAL A 144 13.38 -9.42 -6.27
CA VAL A 144 14.03 -9.05 -5.00
C VAL A 144 15.52 -8.78 -5.21
N ASP A 145 16.21 -9.61 -5.98
CA ASP A 145 17.64 -9.44 -6.27
C ASP A 145 17.93 -8.20 -7.11
N GLU A 146 17.08 -7.89 -8.08
CA GLU A 146 17.16 -6.66 -8.89
C GLU A 146 16.97 -5.41 -8.02
N VAL A 147 15.94 -5.41 -7.16
CA VAL A 147 15.70 -4.33 -6.19
C VAL A 147 16.88 -4.19 -5.24
N ALA A 148 17.39 -5.29 -4.70
CA ALA A 148 18.53 -5.28 -3.77
C ALA A 148 19.80 -4.75 -4.45
N THR A 149 20.05 -5.15 -5.70
CA THR A 149 21.18 -4.68 -6.51
C THR A 149 21.06 -3.19 -6.79
N PHE A 150 19.88 -2.71 -7.16
CA PHE A 150 19.61 -1.28 -7.37
C PHE A 150 19.86 -0.48 -6.08
N LEU A 151 19.34 -0.94 -4.94
CA LEU A 151 19.52 -0.32 -3.64
C LEU A 151 21.00 -0.27 -3.22
N ARG A 152 21.75 -1.36 -3.40
CA ARG A 152 23.19 -1.41 -3.08
C ARG A 152 23.98 -0.45 -3.95
N LYS A 153 23.69 -0.39 -5.25
CA LYS A 153 24.35 0.53 -6.19
C LYS A 153 24.06 1.99 -5.86
N LYS A 154 22.81 2.31 -5.50
CA LYS A 154 22.40 3.66 -5.14
C LYS A 154 23.02 4.12 -3.81
N GLY A 155 23.09 3.23 -2.83
CA GLY A 155 23.58 3.54 -1.50
C GLY A 155 22.57 4.26 -0.62
N LYS A 156 23.06 4.77 0.53
CA LYS A 156 22.20 5.38 1.56
C LYS A 156 21.75 6.77 1.15
N VAL A 157 20.44 7.02 1.27
CA VAL A 157 19.84 8.35 1.16
C VAL A 157 19.99 9.06 2.50
N LEU A 158 20.55 10.28 2.49
CA LEU A 158 20.67 11.08 3.70
C LEU A 158 19.29 11.56 4.15
N PRO A 159 19.05 11.68 5.47
CA PRO A 159 17.82 12.27 5.97
C PRO A 159 17.65 13.71 5.46
N SER A 160 16.41 14.11 5.18
CA SER A 160 16.09 15.49 4.79
C SER A 160 16.26 16.46 5.98
N LYS A 161 16.09 17.76 5.74
CA LYS A 161 16.12 18.82 6.77
C LYS A 161 15.16 18.56 7.94
N TYR A 162 14.05 17.87 7.67
CA TYR A 162 13.03 17.51 8.67
C TYR A 162 12.86 15.99 8.70
N PRO A 163 13.81 15.26 9.32
CA PRO A 163 13.75 13.82 9.31
C PRO A 163 12.62 13.33 10.21
N VAL A 164 11.80 12.40 9.69
CA VAL A 164 10.91 11.62 10.55
C VAL A 164 11.80 10.79 11.50
N PRO A 165 11.62 10.86 12.83
CA PRO A 165 12.38 10.04 13.76
C PRO A 165 12.18 8.57 13.41
N LEU A 166 13.20 7.92 12.88
CA LEU A 166 13.14 6.50 12.59
C LEU A 166 13.14 5.75 13.92
N ARG A 167 12.01 5.14 14.27
CA ARG A 167 11.99 4.12 15.30
C ARG A 167 12.97 3.03 14.86
N LYS A 168 13.85 2.58 15.77
CA LYS A 168 14.73 1.43 15.48
C LYS A 168 13.85 0.27 15.01
N PRO A 169 14.24 -0.46 13.96
CA PRO A 169 13.43 -1.55 13.44
C PRO A 169 13.18 -2.58 14.54
N ASP A 170 11.98 -3.16 14.59
CA ASP A 170 11.60 -4.15 15.61
C ASP A 170 12.54 -5.39 15.59
N SER A 171 13.26 -5.62 14.49
CA SER A 171 14.31 -6.65 14.38
C SER A 171 15.55 -6.40 15.26
N GLN A 172 15.80 -5.15 15.64
CA GLN A 172 16.86 -4.77 16.58
C GLN A 172 16.38 -4.76 18.04
N MET A 173 15.10 -5.01 18.28
CA MET A 173 14.54 -5.09 19.62
C MET A 173 14.87 -6.46 20.24
N HIS A 174 15.12 -6.49 21.55
CA HIS A 174 15.38 -7.75 22.25
C HIS A 174 14.22 -8.74 21.99
N PRO A 175 14.47 -10.01 21.64
CA PRO A 175 13.43 -10.96 21.24
C PRO A 175 12.25 -11.04 22.21
N PHE A 176 12.53 -11.03 23.52
CA PHE A 176 11.50 -10.98 24.56
C PHE A 176 10.61 -9.74 24.49
N LEU A 177 11.19 -8.54 24.33
CA LEU A 177 10.43 -7.30 24.21
C LEU A 177 9.59 -7.29 22.94
N ARG A 178 10.10 -7.88 21.86
CA ARG A 178 9.35 -8.02 20.60
C ARG A 178 8.14 -8.92 20.78
N GLN A 179 8.31 -10.06 21.44
CA GLN A 179 7.20 -10.96 21.78
C GLN A 179 6.18 -10.30 22.71
N LEU A 180 6.64 -9.57 23.72
CA LEU A 180 5.75 -8.83 24.63
C LEU A 180 5.00 -7.71 23.89
N GLN A 181 5.66 -6.96 23.01
CA GLN A 181 5.01 -5.94 22.18
C GLN A 181 3.95 -6.56 21.25
N LEU A 182 4.25 -7.69 20.62
CA LEU A 182 3.30 -8.41 19.78
C LEU A 182 2.12 -8.92 20.60
N LEU A 183 2.37 -9.55 21.74
CA LEU A 183 1.33 -10.02 22.66
C LEU A 183 0.45 -8.85 23.11
N MET A 184 1.03 -7.73 23.51
CA MET A 184 0.28 -6.53 23.92
C MET A 184 -0.55 -5.97 22.77
N ARG A 185 -0.02 -5.91 21.53
CA ARG A 185 -0.80 -5.48 20.36
C ARG A 185 -1.96 -6.43 20.07
N THR A 186 -1.74 -7.73 20.18
CA THR A 186 -2.78 -8.75 19.98
C THR A 186 -3.85 -8.67 21.07
N VAL A 187 -3.45 -8.62 22.34
CA VAL A 187 -4.37 -8.59 23.48
C VAL A 187 -5.12 -7.27 23.55
N ILE A 188 -4.42 -6.13 23.46
CA ILE A 188 -5.07 -4.81 23.51
C ILE A 188 -5.85 -4.56 22.22
N GLY A 189 -5.33 -4.91 21.05
CA GLY A 189 -6.03 -4.77 19.78
C GLY A 189 -7.34 -5.56 19.77
N ASN A 190 -7.30 -6.82 20.22
CA ASN A 190 -8.50 -7.64 20.36
C ASN A 190 -9.44 -7.11 21.44
N LEU A 191 -8.92 -6.63 22.59
CA LEU A 191 -9.76 -6.01 23.61
C LEU A 191 -10.44 -4.74 23.10
N TRP A 192 -9.73 -3.89 22.35
CA TRP A 192 -10.26 -2.62 21.83
C TRP A 192 -11.37 -2.83 20.80
N ILE A 193 -11.19 -3.80 19.90
CA ILE A 193 -12.17 -4.15 18.87
C ILE A 193 -13.41 -4.82 19.49
N HIS A 194 -13.23 -5.70 20.49
CA HIS A 194 -14.35 -6.46 21.05
C HIS A 194 -15.08 -5.77 22.21
N SER A 195 -14.42 -4.96 23.04
CA SER A 195 -15.04 -4.44 24.27
C SER A 195 -15.58 -3.03 24.12
N LEU A 196 -14.82 -2.08 23.56
CA LEU A 196 -15.26 -0.67 23.48
C LEU A 196 -16.25 -0.44 22.34
N GLY A 197 -15.98 -0.98 21.15
CA GLY A 197 -16.88 -0.86 19.98
C GLY A 197 -18.25 -1.48 20.23
N TYR A 198 -18.28 -2.63 20.92
CA TYR A 198 -19.51 -3.30 21.33
C TYR A 198 -20.28 -2.51 22.39
N PHE A 199 -19.59 -1.94 23.39
CA PHE A 199 -20.23 -1.16 24.45
C PHE A 199 -20.80 0.17 23.93
N VAL A 200 -20.06 0.87 23.08
CA VAL A 200 -20.50 2.12 22.44
C VAL A 200 -21.69 1.85 21.50
N SER A 201 -21.62 0.80 20.68
CA SER A 201 -22.73 0.39 19.81
C SER A 201 -24.00 0.06 20.60
N ARG A 202 -23.91 -0.73 21.67
CA ARG A 202 -25.07 -1.04 22.53
C ARG A 202 -25.59 0.16 23.31
N TYR A 203 -24.71 1.03 23.80
CA TYR A 203 -25.11 2.26 24.49
C TYR A 203 -25.90 3.18 23.55
N TYR A 204 -25.42 3.39 22.32
CA TYR A 204 -26.12 4.20 21.32
C TYR A 204 -27.43 3.54 20.84
N ALA A 205 -27.44 2.23 20.60
CA ALA A 205 -28.66 1.50 20.21
C ALA A 205 -29.74 1.57 21.30
N LYS A 206 -29.36 1.50 22.58
CA LYS A 206 -30.27 1.65 23.72
C LYS A 206 -30.79 3.09 23.85
N LYS A 207 -29.92 4.09 23.64
CA LYS A 207 -30.31 5.51 23.66
C LYS A 207 -31.25 5.86 22.50
N LEU A 208 -31.01 5.35 21.30
CA LEU A 208 -31.88 5.56 20.12
C LEU A 208 -33.26 4.87 20.26
N ARG A 209 -33.34 3.74 20.96
CA ARG A 209 -34.63 3.10 21.29
C ARG A 209 -35.46 3.88 22.34
N LEU A 210 -34.79 4.65 23.21
CA LEU A 210 -35.47 5.47 24.23
C LEU A 210 -35.97 6.81 23.69
N VAL A 211 -35.43 7.29 22.56
CA VAL A 211 -35.85 8.55 21.89
C VAL A 211 -37.01 8.32 20.91
N LYS A 212 -37.36 7.07 20.60
CA LYS A 212 -38.45 6.70 19.67
C LYS A 212 -39.79 6.37 20.36
N LYS A 213 -40.10 7.01 21.49
CA LYS A 213 -41.45 6.99 22.09
C LYS A 213 -41.99 8.40 22.19
#